data_AF-A0A558DIF4-F1
#
_entry.id   AF-A0A558DIF4-F1
#
_cell.length_a   1.000
_cell.length_b   1.000
_cell.length_c   1.000
_cell.angle_alpha   90.00
_cell.angle_beta   90.00
_cell.angle_gamma   90.00
#
_symmetry.space_group_name_H-M   'P 1'
#
loop_
_entity.id
_entity.type
_entity.pdbx_description
1 polymer ?
#
loop_
_entity_poly.entity_id
_entity_poly.type
_entity_poly.pdbx_seq_one_letter_code
_entity_poly.pdbx_strand_id
1 'polypeptide(L)'
;MTDLTNLRTELRRLRRCDLLIIAERATELVSRADLKPLLSDFMHVDVLVVPGTKPAPLIEEIHKFYDESCDGRYFEQVEANAKNYKEHSRGTDAFVAEFDRLLRKCVQAVGHQPGASVREAFEVLFRLLRRIDEAPDDVVYFAEEPGSW
;
A
#
# COMPACT_ATOMS: atom_id res chain seq x y z
N MET A 1 16.91 -3.89 -25.05
CA MET A 1 16.41 -5.20 -24.61
C MET A 1 16.69 -5.32 -23.12
N THR A 2 15.69 -5.61 -22.30
CA THR A 2 15.88 -5.69 -20.84
C THR A 2 16.57 -7.00 -20.47
N ASP A 3 17.64 -6.93 -19.68
CA ASP A 3 18.29 -8.12 -19.13
C ASP A 3 17.43 -8.70 -17.99
N LEU A 4 16.77 -9.82 -18.27
CA LEU A 4 15.89 -10.50 -17.31
C LEU A 4 16.65 -11.13 -16.14
N THR A 5 17.93 -11.44 -16.29
CA THR A 5 18.75 -11.96 -15.18
C THR A 5 19.05 -10.84 -14.19
N ASN A 6 19.44 -9.68 -14.69
CA ASN A 6 19.68 -8.51 -13.86
C ASN A 6 18.38 -8.05 -13.16
N LEU A 7 17.27 -7.98 -13.92
CA LEU A 7 15.96 -7.64 -13.33
C LEU A 7 15.58 -8.54 -12.15
N ARG A 8 15.79 -9.87 -12.26
CA ARG A 8 15.51 -10.80 -11.16
C ARG A 8 16.41 -10.55 -9.94
N THR A 9 17.65 -10.13 -10.15
CA THR A 9 18.57 -9.78 -9.05
C THR A 9 18.08 -8.53 -8.33
N GLU A 10 17.69 -7.50 -9.07
CA GLU A 10 17.16 -6.27 -8.48
C GLU A 10 15.82 -6.50 -7.76
N LEU A 11 14.91 -7.28 -8.34
CA LEU A 11 13.64 -7.63 -7.69
C LEU A 11 13.85 -8.32 -6.33
N ARG A 12 14.88 -9.15 -6.19
CA ARG A 12 15.19 -9.85 -4.92
C ARG A 12 15.79 -8.95 -3.84
N ARG A 13 16.25 -7.76 -4.21
CA ARG A 13 16.81 -6.76 -3.29
C ARG A 13 15.75 -5.77 -2.78
N LEU A 14 14.59 -5.73 -3.43
CA LEU A 14 13.48 -4.88 -3.02
C LEU A 14 12.96 -5.28 -1.64
N ARG A 15 12.52 -4.27 -0.89
CA ARG A 15 11.84 -4.51 0.39
C ARG A 15 10.45 -5.10 0.10
N ARG A 16 9.86 -5.70 1.12
CA ARG A 16 8.52 -6.28 1.00
C ARG A 16 7.47 -5.23 0.62
N CYS A 17 7.48 -4.02 1.17
CA CYS A 17 6.58 -2.94 0.74
C CYS A 17 6.72 -2.62 -0.75
N ASP A 18 7.94 -2.55 -1.28
CA ASP A 18 8.19 -2.26 -2.70
C ASP A 18 7.61 -3.39 -3.59
N LEU A 19 7.71 -4.64 -3.15
CA LEU A 19 7.11 -5.79 -3.84
C LEU A 19 5.57 -5.76 -3.79
N LEU A 20 4.97 -5.36 -2.66
CA LEU A 20 3.51 -5.18 -2.55
C LEU A 20 3.02 -4.07 -3.48
N ILE A 21 3.73 -2.95 -3.54
CA ILE A 21 3.46 -1.84 -4.47
C ILE A 21 3.48 -2.33 -5.93
N ILE A 22 4.47 -3.13 -6.31
CA ILE A 22 4.56 -3.71 -7.65
C ILE A 22 3.37 -4.65 -7.92
N ALA A 23 3.00 -5.49 -6.95
CA ALA A 23 1.86 -6.41 -7.08
C ALA A 23 0.54 -5.66 -7.27
N GLU A 24 0.28 -4.60 -6.48
CA GLU A 24 -0.89 -3.73 -6.62
C GLU A 24 -0.93 -3.08 -8.01
N ARG A 25 0.20 -2.50 -8.47
CA ARG A 25 0.29 -1.92 -9.82
C ARG A 25 0.08 -2.94 -10.93
N ALA A 26 0.50 -4.19 -10.74
CA ALA A 26 0.29 -5.24 -11.73
C ALA A 26 -1.21 -5.48 -11.98
N THR A 27 -2.07 -5.30 -10.97
CA THR A 27 -3.53 -5.43 -11.12
C THR A 27 -4.14 -4.38 -12.06
N GLU A 28 -3.47 -3.24 -12.23
CA GLU A 28 -3.87 -2.14 -13.12
C GLU A 28 -3.27 -2.27 -14.53
N LEU A 29 -2.06 -2.83 -14.64
CA LEU A 29 -1.27 -2.84 -15.88
C LEU A 29 -1.34 -4.15 -16.66
N VAL A 30 -1.53 -5.28 -15.96
CA VAL A 30 -1.53 -6.61 -16.57
C VAL A 30 -2.96 -7.00 -16.92
N SER A 31 -3.15 -7.62 -18.08
CA SER A 31 -4.48 -8.07 -18.49
C SER A 31 -5.02 -9.12 -17.52
N ARG A 32 -6.35 -9.22 -17.36
CA ARG A 32 -6.97 -10.26 -16.53
C ARG A 32 -6.58 -11.68 -16.98
N ALA A 33 -6.37 -11.87 -18.29
CA ALA A 33 -5.97 -13.15 -18.86
C ALA A 33 -4.55 -13.54 -18.42
N ASP A 34 -3.65 -12.56 -18.26
CA ASP A 34 -2.25 -12.77 -17.87
C ASP A 34 -2.05 -12.74 -16.34
N LEU A 35 -2.96 -12.11 -15.58
CA LEU A 35 -2.94 -12.15 -14.12
C LEU A 35 -3.23 -13.55 -13.56
N LYS A 36 -4.16 -14.29 -14.19
CA LYS A 36 -4.50 -15.65 -13.76
C LYS A 36 -3.28 -16.58 -13.74
N PRO A 37 -2.53 -16.79 -14.83
CA PRO A 37 -1.35 -17.65 -14.80
C PRO A 37 -0.24 -17.11 -13.89
N LEU A 38 -0.16 -15.79 -13.66
CA LEU A 38 0.81 -15.21 -12.74
C LEU A 38 0.52 -15.55 -11.26
N LEU A 39 -0.75 -15.61 -10.87
CA LEU A 39 -1.17 -15.70 -9.46
C LEU A 39 -1.69 -17.08 -9.04
N SER A 40 -2.08 -17.95 -9.98
CA SER A 40 -2.77 -19.21 -9.67
C SER A 40 -1.95 -20.20 -8.84
N ASP A 41 -0.62 -20.13 -8.90
CA ASP A 41 0.26 -20.97 -8.07
C ASP A 41 0.30 -20.50 -6.60
N PHE A 42 -0.13 -19.27 -6.32
CA PHE A 42 -0.10 -18.65 -5.00
C PHE A 42 -1.49 -18.50 -4.37
N MET A 43 -2.55 -18.38 -5.19
CA MET A 43 -3.92 -18.17 -4.72
C MET A 43 -5.00 -18.61 -5.73
N HIS A 44 -6.19 -18.92 -5.22
CA HIS A 44 -7.36 -19.24 -6.05
C HIS A 44 -8.02 -17.99 -6.64
N VAL A 45 -7.51 -17.53 -7.78
CA VAL A 45 -7.97 -16.30 -8.47
C VAL A 45 -9.46 -16.35 -8.85
N ASP A 46 -9.97 -17.53 -9.23
CA ASP A 46 -11.36 -17.69 -9.69
C ASP A 46 -12.41 -17.44 -8.60
N VAL A 47 -12.02 -17.49 -7.31
CA VAL A 47 -12.91 -17.26 -6.16
C VAL A 47 -13.03 -15.77 -5.82
N LEU A 48 -12.14 -14.92 -6.34
CA LEU A 48 -12.09 -13.48 -6.06
C LEU A 48 -13.05 -12.65 -6.93
N VAL A 49 -13.83 -13.29 -7.81
CA VAL A 49 -14.79 -12.61 -8.68
C VAL A 49 -16.05 -12.27 -7.87
N VAL A 50 -16.19 -10.99 -7.51
CA VAL A 50 -17.45 -10.46 -6.98
C VAL A 50 -18.29 -9.94 -8.15
N PRO A 51 -19.40 -10.62 -8.54
CA PRO A 51 -20.25 -10.13 -9.62
C PRO A 51 -20.99 -8.84 -9.21
N GLY A 52 -20.98 -7.86 -10.12
CA GLY A 52 -21.96 -6.76 -10.11
C GLY A 52 -21.75 -5.61 -9.12
N THR A 53 -20.66 -5.59 -8.34
CA THR A 53 -20.41 -4.45 -7.43
C THR A 53 -19.74 -3.32 -8.19
N LYS A 54 -20.41 -2.17 -8.28
CA LYS A 54 -19.81 -0.93 -8.80
C LYS A 54 -18.62 -0.58 -7.90
N PRO A 55 -17.44 -0.22 -8.45
CA PRO A 55 -16.32 0.26 -7.64
C PRO A 55 -16.78 1.43 -6.77
N ALA A 56 -16.41 1.40 -5.48
CA ALA A 56 -16.68 2.51 -4.58
C ALA A 56 -16.01 3.79 -5.12
N PRO A 57 -16.61 4.97 -4.93
CA PRO A 57 -15.94 6.24 -5.16
C PRO A 57 -14.58 6.30 -4.43
N LEU A 58 -13.58 6.89 -5.08
CA LEU A 58 -12.21 7.00 -4.52
C LEU A 58 -12.20 7.62 -3.12
N ILE A 59 -13.03 8.64 -2.88
CA ILE A 59 -13.11 9.30 -1.58
C ILE A 59 -13.65 8.38 -0.48
N GLU A 60 -14.54 7.43 -0.81
CA GLU A 60 -15.02 6.42 0.14
C GLU A 60 -13.94 5.39 0.45
N GLU A 61 -13.15 4.96 -0.55
CA GLU A 61 -11.96 4.11 -0.32
C GLU A 61 -10.96 4.79 0.64
N ILE A 62 -10.72 6.09 0.45
CA ILE A 62 -9.75 6.85 1.26
C ILE A 62 -10.25 7.09 2.69
N HIS A 63 -11.53 7.41 2.88
CA HIS A 63 -12.10 7.53 4.22
C HIS A 63 -12.05 6.20 4.96
N LYS A 64 -12.41 5.10 4.29
CA LYS A 64 -12.29 3.77 4.89
C LYS A 64 -10.85 3.45 5.29
N PHE A 65 -9.89 3.74 4.43
CA PHE A 65 -8.47 3.55 4.75
C PHE A 65 -8.01 4.42 5.93
N TYR A 66 -8.48 5.67 6.01
CA TYR A 66 -8.20 6.55 7.15
C TYR A 66 -8.72 5.96 8.46
N ASP A 67 -9.99 5.53 8.48
CA ASP A 67 -10.63 4.96 9.66
C ASP A 67 -9.94 3.66 10.09
N GLU A 68 -9.70 2.73 9.16
CA GLU A 68 -8.98 1.48 9.42
C GLU A 68 -7.56 1.74 9.95
N SER A 69 -6.89 2.77 9.44
CA SER A 69 -5.57 3.19 9.91
C SER A 69 -5.62 3.71 11.33
N CYS A 70 -6.60 4.57 11.66
CA CYS A 70 -6.79 5.11 13.00
C CYS A 70 -7.25 4.05 14.02
N ASP A 71 -7.92 2.99 13.55
CA ASP A 71 -8.32 1.83 14.37
C ASP A 71 -7.17 0.83 14.59
N GLY A 72 -5.94 1.15 14.14
CA GLY A 72 -4.75 0.34 14.37
C GLY A 72 -4.65 -0.90 13.49
N ARG A 73 -5.39 -0.99 12.37
CA ARG A 73 -5.35 -2.16 11.46
C ARG A 73 -3.96 -2.48 10.94
N TYR A 74 -3.13 -1.44 10.76
CA TYR A 74 -1.76 -1.55 10.27
C TYR A 74 -0.72 -1.47 11.39
N PHE A 75 -1.16 -1.23 12.62
CA PHE A 75 -0.28 -1.22 13.76
C PHE A 75 0.10 -2.66 14.12
N GLU A 76 1.40 -2.93 14.12
CA GLU A 76 1.97 -4.20 14.51
C GLU A 76 3.25 -3.92 15.29
N GLN A 77 3.18 -4.07 16.61
CA GLN A 77 4.36 -3.97 17.47
C GLN A 77 5.21 -5.22 17.27
N VAL A 78 6.46 -5.02 16.88
CA VAL A 78 7.44 -6.10 16.71
C VAL A 78 8.59 -5.84 17.69
N GLU A 79 8.97 -6.86 18.46
CA GLU A 79 10.14 -6.76 19.34
C GLU A 79 11.40 -6.53 18.50
N ALA A 80 11.86 -5.28 18.46
CA ALA A 80 13.08 -4.91 17.78
C ALA A 80 14.26 -5.56 18.52
N ASN A 81 15.06 -6.31 17.77
CA ASN A 81 16.35 -6.81 18.23
C ASN A 81 17.44 -6.36 17.25
N ALA A 82 18.71 -6.61 17.60
CA ALA A 82 19.85 -6.18 16.79
C ALA A 82 19.83 -6.69 15.33
N LYS A 83 19.01 -7.71 15.01
CA LYS A 83 18.88 -8.25 13.66
C LYS A 83 17.78 -7.55 12.84
N ASN A 84 16.69 -7.11 13.47
CA ASN A 84 15.48 -6.70 12.76
C ASN A 84 15.05 -5.25 13.02
N TYR A 85 15.83 -4.45 13.77
CA TYR A 85 15.47 -3.05 14.08
C TYR A 85 15.34 -2.12 12.85
N LYS A 86 15.79 -2.55 11.67
CA LYS A 86 15.62 -1.80 10.41
C LYS A 86 14.48 -2.32 9.53
N GLU A 87 13.83 -3.40 9.94
CA GLU A 87 12.76 -4.03 9.16
C GLU A 87 11.41 -3.43 9.54
N HIS A 88 10.62 -3.07 8.54
CA HIS A 88 9.23 -2.72 8.76
C HIS A 88 8.44 -3.94 9.24
N SER A 89 7.43 -3.71 10.08
CA SER A 89 6.42 -4.73 10.36
C SER A 89 5.60 -5.03 9.10
N ARG A 90 4.87 -6.15 9.10
CA ARG A 90 3.99 -6.49 7.97
C ARG A 90 2.86 -5.48 7.86
N GLY A 91 2.37 -5.00 8.99
CA GLY A 91 1.39 -3.92 9.08
C GLY A 91 1.90 -2.64 8.41
N THR A 92 3.10 -2.18 8.75
CA THR A 92 3.71 -0.98 8.14
C THR A 92 3.94 -1.16 6.64
N ASP A 93 4.39 -2.34 6.19
CA ASP A 93 4.55 -2.61 4.75
C ASP A 93 3.20 -2.57 4.00
N ALA A 94 2.13 -3.10 4.60
CA ALA A 94 0.80 -3.08 4.02
C ALA A 94 0.20 -1.65 3.99
N PHE A 95 0.43 -0.87 5.04
CA PHE A 95 0.05 0.55 5.09
C PHE A 95 0.69 1.32 3.94
N VAL A 96 2.01 1.18 3.77
CA VAL A 96 2.77 1.88 2.72
C VAL A 96 2.24 1.51 1.33
N ALA A 97 1.99 0.23 1.08
CA ALA A 97 1.47 -0.22 -0.22
C ALA A 97 0.07 0.33 -0.52
N GLU A 98 -0.82 0.32 0.47
CA GLU A 98 -2.19 0.83 0.32
C GLU A 98 -2.23 2.36 0.18
N PHE A 99 -1.46 3.08 0.99
CA PHE A 99 -1.30 4.53 0.89
C PHE A 99 -0.82 4.92 -0.52
N ASP A 100 0.20 4.23 -1.02
CA ASP A 100 0.81 4.47 -2.33
C ASP A 100 -0.16 4.13 -3.49
N ARG A 101 -1.02 3.10 -3.34
CA ARG A 101 -2.12 2.78 -4.26
C ARG A 101 -3.15 3.91 -4.32
N LEU A 102 -3.63 4.38 -3.16
CA LEU A 102 -4.63 5.45 -3.08
C LEU A 102 -4.10 6.79 -3.57
N LEU A 103 -2.85 7.12 -3.25
CA LEU A 103 -2.18 8.32 -3.73
C LEU A 103 -2.08 8.31 -5.27
N ARG A 104 -1.72 7.18 -5.88
CA ARG A 104 -1.71 7.03 -7.34
C ARG A 104 -3.09 7.21 -7.95
N LYS A 105 -4.14 6.62 -7.36
CA LYS A 105 -5.52 6.83 -7.83
C LYS A 105 -5.91 8.31 -7.80
N CYS A 106 -5.49 9.05 -6.76
CA CYS A 106 -5.71 10.50 -6.70
C CYS A 106 -5.01 11.22 -7.86
N VAL A 107 -3.73 10.89 -8.12
CA VAL A 107 -2.96 11.46 -9.24
C VAL A 107 -3.61 11.16 -10.59
N GLN A 108 -4.07 9.93 -10.82
CA GLN A 108 -4.76 9.53 -12.06
C GLN A 108 -6.12 10.22 -12.23
N ALA A 109 -6.82 10.52 -11.13
CA ALA A 109 -8.11 11.21 -11.15
C ALA A 109 -7.99 12.70 -11.50
N VAL A 110 -6.81 13.31 -11.39
CA VAL A 110 -6.55 14.69 -11.81
C VAL A 110 -6.90 14.84 -13.31
N GLY A 111 -7.73 15.84 -13.63
CA GLY A 111 -8.22 16.08 -14.99
C GLY A 111 -9.38 15.20 -15.45
N HIS A 112 -9.74 14.16 -14.69
CA HIS A 112 -10.86 13.26 -14.98
C HIS A 112 -12.05 13.43 -14.03
N GLN A 113 -11.83 14.06 -12.87
CA GLN A 113 -12.85 14.32 -11.85
C GLN A 113 -12.89 15.81 -11.47
N PRO A 114 -13.98 16.27 -10.83
CA PRO A 114 -14.03 17.62 -10.25
C PRO A 114 -12.84 17.87 -9.32
N GLY A 115 -12.16 19.00 -9.49
CA GLY A 115 -10.96 19.30 -8.70
C GLY A 115 -11.21 19.31 -7.17
N ALA A 116 -12.43 19.64 -6.75
CA ALA A 116 -12.81 19.63 -5.34
C ALA A 116 -12.75 18.22 -4.71
N SER A 117 -13.24 17.18 -5.40
CA SER A 117 -13.26 15.81 -4.86
C SER A 117 -11.86 15.19 -4.80
N VAL A 118 -11.03 15.48 -5.79
CA VAL A 118 -9.63 15.01 -5.81
C VAL A 118 -8.81 15.73 -4.74
N ARG A 119 -9.05 17.03 -4.54
CA ARG A 119 -8.41 17.80 -3.46
C ARG A 119 -8.77 17.26 -2.08
N GLU A 120 -10.05 16.99 -1.83
CA GLU A 120 -10.51 16.41 -0.57
C GLU A 120 -9.83 15.06 -0.30
N ALA A 121 -9.73 14.20 -1.33
CA ALA A 121 -9.01 12.93 -1.24
C ALA A 121 -7.54 13.09 -0.81
N PHE A 122 -6.80 14.03 -1.42
CA PHE A 122 -5.43 14.35 -0.98
C PHE A 122 -5.39 14.89 0.45
N GLU A 123 -6.34 15.75 0.83
CA GLU A 123 -6.39 16.34 2.17
C GLU A 123 -6.59 15.28 3.26
N VAL A 124 -7.40 14.24 3.02
CA VAL A 124 -7.58 13.12 3.95
C VAL A 124 -6.31 12.28 4.08
N LEU A 125 -5.66 11.93 2.97
CA LEU A 125 -4.39 11.18 3.00
C LEU A 125 -3.29 11.96 3.74
N PHE A 126 -3.17 13.27 3.51
CA PHE A 126 -2.19 14.09 4.22
C PHE A 126 -2.55 14.35 5.68
N ARG A 127 -3.84 14.34 6.04
CA ARG A 127 -4.26 14.36 7.45
C ARG A 127 -3.78 13.11 8.18
N LEU A 128 -3.79 11.95 7.52
CA LEU A 128 -3.28 10.71 8.10
C LEU A 128 -1.77 10.79 8.38
N LEU A 129 -0.99 11.33 7.44
CA LEU A 129 0.45 11.52 7.65
C LEU A 129 0.74 12.47 8.82
N ARG A 130 0.01 13.59 8.93
CA ARG A 130 0.16 14.50 10.07
C ARG A 130 -0.15 13.82 11.40
N ARG A 131 -1.17 12.94 11.43
CA ARG A 131 -1.50 12.17 12.64
C ARG A 131 -0.35 11.26 13.05
N ILE A 132 0.26 10.55 12.11
CA ILE A 132 1.43 9.70 12.37
C ILE A 132 2.57 10.53 12.95
N ASP A 133 2.81 11.74 12.42
CA ASP A 133 3.84 12.64 12.95
C ASP A 133 3.52 13.14 14.38
N GLU A 134 2.25 13.37 14.70
CA GLU A 134 1.78 13.88 16.00
C GLU A 134 1.64 12.79 17.08
N ALA A 135 1.35 11.54 16.67
CA ALA A 135 1.14 10.39 17.55
C ALA A 135 1.77 9.13 16.90
N PRO A 136 3.09 8.90 17.07
CA PRO A 136 3.85 7.94 16.27
C PRO A 136 3.51 6.46 16.47
N ASP A 137 2.66 6.10 17.44
CA ASP A 137 2.39 4.71 17.82
C ASP A 137 0.90 4.30 17.77
N ASP A 138 0.03 5.05 17.06
CA ASP A 138 -1.40 4.71 16.97
C ASP A 138 -1.84 4.19 15.60
N VAL A 139 -1.12 4.52 14.52
CA VAL A 139 -1.47 4.12 13.14
C VAL A 139 -0.50 3.09 12.54
N VAL A 140 0.82 3.32 12.67
CA VAL A 140 1.88 2.43 12.20
C VAL A 140 3.03 2.45 13.20
N TYR A 141 3.78 1.36 13.30
CA TYR A 141 4.96 1.28 14.15
C TYR A 141 6.24 1.39 13.30
N PHE A 142 7.12 2.32 13.66
CA PHE A 142 8.49 2.38 13.14
C PHE A 142 9.43 1.96 14.27
N ALA A 143 10.31 0.99 14.02
CA ALA A 143 11.33 0.61 14.99
C ALA A 143 12.27 1.81 15.24
N GLU A 144 12.49 2.15 16.51
CA GLU A 144 13.42 3.22 16.89
C GLU A 144 14.84 2.89 16.42
N GLU A 145 15.54 3.88 15.84
CA GLU A 145 16.96 3.72 15.54
C GLU A 145 17.75 3.59 16.87
N PRO A 146 18.63 2.59 17.01
CA PRO A 146 19.47 2.49 18.20
C PRO A 146 20.39 3.72 18.27
N GLY A 147 20.15 4.59 19.24
CA GLY A 147 20.97 5.78 19.50
C GLY A 147 20.24 7.11 19.58
N SER A 148 18.91 7.17 19.45
CA SER A 148 18.16 8.39 19.77
C SER A 148 17.97 8.53 21.29
N TRP A 149 18.92 9.18 21.95
CA TRP A 149 18.77 9.80 23.27
C TRP A 149 19.22 11.26 23.17
#